data_AF-A0A4Q3WQR8-F1
#
_entry.id   AF-A0A4Q3WQR8-F1
#
_cell.length_a   1.000
_cell.length_b   1.000
_cell.length_c   1.000
_cell.angle_alpha   90.00
_cell.angle_beta   90.00
_cell.angle_gamma   90.00
#
_symmetry.space_group_name_H-M   'P 1'
#
loop_
_entity.id
_entity.type
_entity.pdbx_description
1 polymer ?
#
loop_
_entity_poly.entity_id
_entity_poly.type
_entity_poly.pdbx_seq_one_letter_code
_entity_poly.pdbx_strand_id
1 'polypeptide(L)'
;MAHSFDANGTGALAQLNSIRRRVAITGAAGNIGSYFAQKLHDKYELVLIDRDSDQLESISFYGQTVLAELSELDKLTEACRGADTLIHLAGNPSPNQTWSSVLDNN
;
A
#
# COMPACT_ATOMS: atom_id res chain seq x y z
N MET A 1 24.05 2.49 5.89
CA MET A 1 23.99 3.17 4.58
C MET A 1 22.54 3.18 4.14
N ALA A 2 21.92 4.35 3.99
CA ALA A 2 20.57 4.46 3.45
C ALA A 2 20.68 4.51 1.92
N HIS A 3 20.29 3.43 1.24
CA HIS A 3 20.14 3.45 -0.21
C HIS A 3 18.86 4.24 -0.51
N SER A 4 19.01 5.47 -0.97
CA SER A 4 17.91 6.26 -1.51
C SER A 4 17.49 5.66 -2.85
N PHE A 5 16.24 5.21 -2.96
CA PHE A 5 15.67 4.73 -4.20
C PHE A 5 15.09 5.91 -4.97
N ASP A 6 15.95 6.59 -5.72
CA ASP A 6 15.52 7.60 -6.70
C ASP A 6 15.03 6.91 -7.97
N ALA A 7 13.89 7.37 -8.51
CA ALA A 7 13.39 6.93 -9.81
C ALA A 7 14.31 7.36 -10.97
N ASN A 8 15.20 8.34 -10.74
CA ASN A 8 16.19 8.82 -11.71
C ASN A 8 17.60 8.21 -11.52
N GLY A 9 17.74 7.21 -10.64
CA GLY A 9 19.02 6.54 -10.41
C GLY A 9 19.50 5.69 -11.60
N THR A 10 20.66 5.06 -11.47
CA THR A 10 21.19 4.10 -12.46
C THR A 10 21.06 2.64 -12.03
N GLY A 11 20.48 2.38 -10.85
CA GLY A 11 20.27 1.01 -10.34
C GLY A 11 19.17 0.25 -11.07
N ALA A 12 19.10 -1.07 -10.86
CA ALA A 12 18.13 -1.95 -11.54
C ALA A 12 16.67 -1.45 -11.47
N LEU A 13 16.27 -0.84 -10.33
CA LEU A 13 14.94 -0.27 -10.17
C LEU A 13 14.71 1.03 -10.95
N ALA A 14 15.77 1.77 -11.27
CA ALA A 14 15.70 3.01 -12.03
C ALA A 14 15.87 2.79 -13.55
N GLN A 15 16.32 1.61 -13.96
CA GLN A 15 16.37 1.18 -15.37
C GLN A 15 15.04 0.63 -15.89
N LEU A 16 14.01 0.47 -15.03
CA LEU A 16 12.64 0.11 -15.42
C LEU A 16 11.92 1.31 -16.05
N ASN A 17 12.49 1.90 -17.10
CA ASN A 17 11.93 3.04 -17.80
C ASN A 17 11.07 2.57 -18.99
N SER A 18 9.79 2.35 -18.70
CA SER A 18 8.65 2.59 -19.61
C SER A 18 7.28 2.33 -18.97
N ILE A 19 7.22 1.63 -17.83
CA ILE A 19 5.98 1.25 -17.14
C ILE A 19 5.94 1.92 -15.76
N ARG A 20 4.80 2.55 -15.41
CA ARG A 20 4.60 3.09 -14.06
C ARG A 20 4.66 1.94 -13.06
N ARG A 21 5.52 2.04 -12.04
CA ARG A 21 5.67 0.98 -11.04
C ARG A 21 4.34 0.71 -10.34
N ARG A 22 4.04 -0.57 -10.13
CA ARG A 22 2.84 -1.02 -9.44
C ARG A 22 3.12 -1.14 -7.94
N VAL A 23 2.40 -0.37 -7.13
CA VAL A 23 2.63 -0.27 -5.68
C VAL A 23 1.38 -0.72 -4.94
N ALA A 24 1.49 -1.79 -4.17
CA ALA A 24 0.45 -2.25 -3.25
C ALA A 24 0.61 -1.57 -1.88
N ILE A 25 -0.50 -1.14 -1.29
CA ILE A 25 -0.51 -0.41 -0.01
C ILE A 25 -1.56 -1.03 0.90
N THR A 26 -1.20 -1.54 2.07
CA THR A 26 -2.16 -1.92 3.12
C THR A 26 -2.46 -0.71 4.00
N GLY A 27 -3.66 -0.63 4.59
CA GLY A 27 -4.08 0.56 5.35
C GLY A 27 -4.18 1.79 4.46
N ALA A 28 -4.48 1.58 3.17
CA ALA A 28 -4.46 2.59 2.13
C ALA A 28 -5.47 3.71 2.38
N ALA A 29 -6.55 3.44 3.11
CA ALA A 29 -7.56 4.44 3.44
C ALA A 29 -7.31 5.13 4.78
N GLY A 30 -6.29 4.70 5.54
CA GLY A 30 -5.82 5.38 6.73
C GLY A 30 -5.15 6.74 6.45
N ASN A 31 -4.79 7.46 7.52
CA ASN A 31 -4.26 8.82 7.44
C ASN A 31 -3.04 8.97 6.49
N ILE A 32 -2.09 8.04 6.56
CA ILE A 32 -0.87 8.09 5.75
C ILE A 32 -1.14 7.53 4.34
N GLY A 33 -1.87 6.41 4.25
CA GLY A 33 -2.19 5.75 2.98
C GLY A 33 -2.97 6.64 2.02
N SER A 34 -4.01 7.31 2.51
CA SER A 34 -4.88 8.15 1.69
C SER A 34 -4.14 9.38 1.17
N TYR A 35 -3.28 9.98 2.00
CA TYR A 35 -2.41 11.08 1.59
C TYR A 35 -1.39 10.62 0.54
N PHE A 36 -0.76 9.46 0.73
CA PHE A 36 0.15 8.88 -0.26
C PHE A 36 -0.55 8.67 -1.60
N ALA A 37 -1.74 8.05 -1.59
CA ALA A 37 -2.52 7.79 -2.79
C ALA A 37 -2.87 9.08 -3.53
N GLN A 38 -3.39 10.08 -2.82
CA GLN A 38 -3.70 11.38 -3.39
C GLN A 38 -2.49 12.03 -4.07
N LYS A 39 -1.30 11.97 -3.46
CA LYS A 39 -0.11 12.70 -3.94
C LYS A 39 0.69 12.00 -5.02
N LEU A 40 0.53 10.69 -5.19
CA LEU A 40 1.45 9.90 -6.01
C LEU A 40 0.75 8.97 -7.04
N HIS A 41 -0.59 9.00 -7.14
CA HIS A 41 -1.34 8.23 -8.15
C HIS A 41 -1.02 8.59 -9.61
N ASP A 42 -0.48 9.78 -9.86
CA ASP A 42 0.00 10.19 -11.17
C ASP A 42 1.32 9.49 -11.53
N LYS A 43 2.17 9.23 -10.53
CA LYS A 43 3.51 8.62 -10.69
C LYS A 43 3.51 7.09 -10.66
N TYR A 44 2.61 6.47 -9.89
CA TYR A 44 2.55 5.03 -9.68
C TYR A 44 1.20 4.44 -10.07
N GLU A 45 1.18 3.17 -10.44
CA GLU A 45 -0.05 2.39 -10.52
C GLU A 45 -0.35 1.84 -9.12
N LEU A 46 -1.40 2.34 -8.47
CA LEU A 46 -1.67 2.02 -7.07
C LEU A 46 -2.68 0.88 -6.92
N VAL A 47 -2.37 -0.05 -6.03
CA VAL A 47 -3.31 -1.03 -5.47
C VAL A 47 -3.52 -0.68 -4.00
N LEU A 48 -4.74 -0.24 -3.69
CA LEU A 48 -5.15 0.35 -2.42
C LEU A 48 -5.92 -0.70 -1.62
N ILE A 49 -5.28 -1.27 -0.60
CA ILE A 49 -5.82 -2.35 0.23
C ILE A 49 -6.23 -1.79 1.59
N ASP A 50 -7.49 -1.98 1.95
CA ASP A 50 -8.01 -1.66 3.28
C ASP A 50 -9.19 -2.57 3.63
N ARG A 51 -9.58 -2.58 4.90
CA ARG A 51 -10.72 -3.36 5.39
C ARG A 51 -12.02 -2.58 5.42
N ASP A 52 -11.95 -1.25 5.36
CA ASP A 52 -13.11 -0.37 5.40
C ASP A 52 -13.55 -0.01 3.96
N SER A 53 -14.70 -0.55 3.54
CA SER A 53 -15.22 -0.36 2.18
C SER A 53 -15.60 1.09 1.88
N ASP A 54 -16.14 1.82 2.87
CA ASP A 54 -16.60 3.20 2.67
C ASP A 54 -15.39 4.13 2.54
N GLN A 55 -14.35 3.89 3.34
CA GLN A 55 -13.08 4.60 3.24
C GLN A 55 -12.36 4.29 1.93
N LEU A 56 -12.38 3.03 1.46
CA LEU A 56 -11.84 2.65 0.15
C LEU A 56 -12.53 3.38 -1.00
N GLU A 57 -13.86 3.49 -0.96
CA GLU A 57 -14.62 4.21 -2.00
C GLU A 57 -14.15 5.67 -2.11
N SER A 58 -13.82 6.31 -0.99
CA SER A 58 -13.33 7.70 -0.96
C SER A 58 -11.98 7.92 -1.67
N ILE A 59 -11.17 6.87 -1.81
CA ILE A 59 -9.86 6.91 -2.47
C ILE A 59 -9.81 6.14 -3.79
N SER A 60 -10.95 5.60 -4.25
CA SER A 60 -11.06 4.78 -5.47
C SER A 60 -10.59 5.49 -6.75
N PHE A 61 -10.67 6.83 -6.79
CA PHE A 61 -10.15 7.62 -7.89
C PHE A 61 -8.62 7.51 -8.06
N TYR A 62 -7.89 7.19 -6.98
CA TYR A 62 -6.43 7.19 -6.97
C TYR A 62 -5.81 5.84 -7.35
N GLY A 63 -6.59 4.77 -7.50
CA GLY A 63 -6.04 3.46 -7.82
C GLY A 63 -7.04 2.32 -7.75
N GLN A 64 -6.58 1.10 -8.03
CA GLN A 64 -7.37 -0.11 -7.88
C GLN A 64 -7.62 -0.36 -6.39
N THR A 65 -8.86 -0.42 -5.94
CA THR A 65 -9.21 -0.73 -4.55
C THR A 65 -9.37 -2.24 -4.34
N VAL A 66 -8.95 -2.71 -3.18
CA VAL A 66 -9.08 -4.11 -2.76
C VAL A 66 -9.55 -4.14 -1.30
N LEU A 67 -10.75 -4.67 -1.09
CA LEU A 67 -11.29 -4.91 0.25
C LEU A 67 -10.72 -6.21 0.83
N ALA A 68 -9.84 -6.10 1.81
CA ALA A 68 -9.23 -7.27 2.47
C ALA A 68 -8.77 -6.95 3.90
N GLU A 69 -8.87 -7.95 4.77
CA GLU A 69 -8.26 -7.94 6.10
C GLU A 69 -6.84 -8.51 6.06
N LEU A 70 -5.99 -8.11 7.02
CA LEU A 70 -4.60 -8.62 7.11
C LEU A 70 -4.52 -10.13 7.37
N SER A 71 -5.57 -10.71 7.96
CA SER A 71 -5.68 -12.15 8.19
C SER A 71 -5.98 -12.95 6.90
N GLU A 72 -6.39 -12.29 5.81
CA GLU A 72 -6.77 -12.92 4.56
C GLU A 72 -5.58 -13.08 3.60
N LEU A 73 -4.61 -13.92 4.00
CA LEU A 73 -3.34 -14.10 3.28
C LEU A 73 -3.50 -14.37 1.77
N ASP A 74 -4.46 -15.21 1.36
CA ASP A 74 -4.70 -15.51 -0.05
C ASP A 74 -5.15 -14.28 -0.84
N LYS A 75 -6.03 -13.44 -0.27
CA LYS A 75 -6.45 -12.19 -0.90
C LYS A 75 -5.31 -11.19 -1.00
N LEU A 76 -4.50 -11.06 0.04
CA LEU A 76 -3.33 -10.18 0.02
C LEU A 76 -2.29 -10.65 -0.99
N THR A 77 -2.06 -11.96 -1.08
CA THR A 77 -1.15 -12.57 -2.06
C THR A 77 -1.60 -12.23 -3.47
N GLU A 78 -2.90 -12.34 -3.75
CA GLU A 78 -3.44 -11.98 -5.05
C GLU A 78 -3.37 -10.48 -5.33
N ALA A 79 -3.70 -9.65 -4.33
CA ALA A 79 -3.60 -8.19 -4.45
C ALA A 79 -2.16 -7.72 -4.72
N CYS A 80 -1.17 -8.41 -4.16
CA CYS A 80 0.25 -8.14 -4.35
C CYS A 80 0.80 -8.74 -5.66
N ARG A 81 0.03 -9.55 -6.39
CA ARG A 81 0.53 -10.22 -7.60
C ARG A 81 0.92 -9.20 -8.67
N GLY A 82 2.21 -9.19 -8.99
CA GLY A 82 2.79 -8.26 -9.96
C GLY A 82 3.01 -6.84 -9.42
N ALA A 83 2.90 -6.61 -8.11
CA ALA A 83 3.38 -5.38 -7.49
C ALA A 83 4.91 -5.38 -7.45
N ASP A 84 5.51 -4.25 -7.81
CA ASP A 84 6.96 -4.02 -7.67
C ASP A 84 7.33 -3.69 -6.22
N THR A 85 6.37 -3.18 -5.45
CA THR A 85 6.57 -2.71 -4.08
C THR A 85 5.30 -2.89 -3.26
N LEU A 86 5.47 -3.39 -2.03
CA LEU A 86 4.43 -3.40 -1.00
C LEU A 86 4.80 -2.39 0.08
N ILE A 87 3.90 -1.45 0.36
CA ILE A 87 3.98 -0.51 1.48
C ILE A 87 2.98 -0.98 2.53
N HIS A 88 3.49 -1.46 3.67
CA HIS A 88 2.63 -1.92 4.75
C HIS A 88 2.35 -0.79 5.74
N LEU A 89 1.16 -0.19 5.66
CA LEU A 89 0.72 0.87 6.58
C LEU A 89 -0.48 0.45 7.44
N ALA A 90 -1.09 -0.70 7.17
CA ALA A 90 -2.10 -1.25 8.04
C ALA A 90 -1.49 -1.53 9.42
N GLY A 91 -2.19 -1.06 10.43
CA GLY A 91 -1.79 -1.15 11.82
C GLY A 91 -2.93 -0.65 12.70
N ASN A 92 -3.10 -1.23 13.88
CA ASN A 92 -3.96 -0.62 14.88
C ASN A 92 -3.22 0.62 15.45
N PRO A 93 -3.81 1.83 15.41
CA PRO A 93 -3.13 3.04 15.87
C PRO A 93 -3.34 3.32 17.37
N SER A 94 -4.14 2.51 18.07
CA SER A 94 -4.49 2.76 19.48
C SER A 94 -3.25 2.70 20.39
N PRO A 95 -3.06 3.60 21.36
CA PRO A 95 -1.96 3.47 22.31
C PRO A 95 -2.21 2.38 23.38
N ASN A 96 -3.45 1.93 23.54
CA ASN A 96 -3.89 1.05 24.64
C ASN A 96 -4.25 -0.37 24.18
N GLN A 97 -3.61 -0.87 23.13
CA GLN A 97 -3.93 -2.19 22.54
C GLN A 97 -3.35 -3.34 23.35
N THR A 98 -4.04 -4.48 23.27
CA THR A 98 -3.51 -5.75 23.77
C THR A 98 -2.44 -6.29 22.82
N TRP A 99 -1.55 -7.13 23.35
CA TRP A 99 -0.55 -7.84 22.54
C TRP A 99 -1.19 -8.66 21.40
N SER A 100 -2.31 -9.33 21.66
CA SER A 100 -3.05 -10.08 20.63
C SER A 100 -3.51 -9.17 19.49
N SER A 101 -4.05 -7.99 19.80
CA SER A 101 -4.44 -7.02 18.77
C SER A 101 -3.24 -6.56 17.95
N VAL A 102 -2.08 -6.38 18.57
CA VAL A 102 -0.85 -5.99 17.85
C VAL A 102 -0.43 -7.11 16.89
N LEU A 103 -0.43 -8.36 17.36
CA LEU A 103 -0.03 -9.52 16.56
C LEU A 103 -0.95 -9.74 15.35
N ASP A 104 -2.26 -9.54 15.52
CA ASP A 104 -3.24 -9.85 14.47
C ASP A 104 -3.41 -8.71 13.44
N ASN A 105 -3.03 -7.48 13.79
CA ASN A 105 -3.32 -6.29 12.97
C ASN A 105 -2.07 -5.52 12.49
N ASN A 106 -0.85 -6.06 12.66
CA ASN A 106 0.39 -5.42 12.17
C ASN A 106 1.27 -6.39 11.39
#